data_AF-A0A443RVP7-F1
#
_entry.id   AF-A0A443RVP7-F1
#
_cell.length_a   1.000
_cell.length_b   1.000
_cell.length_c   1.000
_cell.angle_alpha   90.00
_cell.angle_beta   90.00
_cell.angle_gamma   90.00
#
_symmetry.space_group_name_H-M   'P 1'
#
loop_
_entity.id
_entity.type
_entity.pdbx_description
1 polymer ?
#
loop_
_entity_poly.entity_id
_entity_poly.type
_entity_poly.pdbx_seq_one_letter_code
_entity_poly.pdbx_strand_id
1 'polypeptide(L)'
;MCFAIRNADLPITVNGSVLDIDVAIKFMDISSIKLLDMEYRLDFFLTFEWKVHRKSCDAYIAQLIYNKITNNKPIAGDEYLVRGFEALKIWKPDIYIPEMKKHESPTISGNTYFIMILVESNETCHMRYDSRAAAIFSCQYNFRSYPYDKQ
;
A
#
# COMPACT_ATOMS: atom_id res chain seq x y z
N MET A 1 -19.12 -23.30 8.30
CA MET A 1 -18.97 -21.94 8.86
C MET A 1 -17.64 -21.39 8.37
N CYS A 2 -17.66 -20.61 7.30
CA CYS A 2 -16.45 -19.97 6.78
C CYS A 2 -16.17 -18.74 7.65
N PHE A 3 -15.01 -18.72 8.30
CA PHE A 3 -14.50 -17.55 9.00
C PHE A 3 -14.24 -16.45 7.97
N ALA A 4 -15.05 -15.39 8.00
CA ALA A 4 -14.68 -14.14 7.38
C ALA A 4 -13.40 -13.66 8.07
N ILE A 5 -12.32 -13.51 7.29
CA ILE A 5 -11.11 -12.82 7.72
C ILE A 5 -11.59 -11.42 8.13
N ARG A 6 -11.59 -11.10 9.43
CA ARG A 6 -11.79 -9.72 9.89
C ARG A 6 -10.59 -8.92 9.40
N ASN A 7 -10.68 -8.41 8.17
CA ASN A 7 -9.89 -7.23 7.78
C ASN A 7 -10.16 -6.16 8.84
N ALA A 8 -9.11 -5.44 9.25
CA ALA A 8 -9.23 -4.40 10.27
C ALA A 8 -10.45 -3.51 10.01
N ASP A 9 -11.15 -3.16 11.08
CA ASP A 9 -12.32 -2.29 11.00
C ASP A 9 -11.94 -1.00 10.25
N LEU A 10 -12.87 -0.55 9.40
CA LEU A 10 -12.74 0.70 8.65
C LEU A 10 -12.38 1.84 9.62
N PRO A 11 -11.40 2.70 9.27
CA PRO A 11 -11.02 3.79 10.14
C PRO A 11 -12.16 4.79 10.28
N ILE A 12 -12.25 5.40 11.46
CA ILE A 12 -13.14 6.50 11.76
C ILE A 12 -12.53 7.74 11.14
N THR A 13 -13.29 8.41 10.27
CA THR A 13 -12.86 9.66 9.66
C THR A 13 -12.95 10.80 10.67
N VAL A 14 -12.08 11.81 10.56
CA VAL A 14 -11.95 12.89 11.55
C VAL A 14 -13.27 13.65 11.74
N ASN A 15 -14.05 13.84 10.66
CA ASN A 15 -15.29 14.63 10.67
C ASN A 15 -16.55 13.82 10.28
N GLY A 16 -16.48 12.48 10.25
CA GLY A 16 -17.57 11.65 9.70
C GLY A 16 -17.79 11.84 8.19
N SER A 17 -16.84 12.49 7.52
CA SER A 17 -16.82 12.77 6.09
C SER A 17 -16.11 11.68 5.30
N VAL A 18 -15.96 11.91 3.98
CA VAL A 18 -15.13 11.09 3.09
C VAL A 18 -13.69 11.04 3.61
N LEU A 19 -13.04 9.89 3.40
CA LEU A 19 -11.62 9.69 3.68
C LEU A 19 -10.81 10.14 2.48
N ASP A 20 -10.00 11.18 2.64
CA ASP A 20 -9.04 11.61 1.63
C ASP A 20 -7.78 10.76 1.70
N ILE A 21 -7.34 10.27 0.54
CA ILE A 21 -6.20 9.37 0.40
C ILE A 21 -5.28 9.93 -0.67
N ASP A 22 -4.08 10.33 -0.26
CA ASP A 22 -3.03 10.76 -1.16
C ASP A 22 -2.29 9.52 -1.68
N VAL A 23 -2.27 9.37 -3.00
CA VAL A 23 -1.61 8.26 -3.69
C VAL A 23 -0.40 8.78 -4.44
N ALA A 24 0.77 8.21 -4.16
CA ALA A 24 1.99 8.49 -4.89
C ALA A 24 2.57 7.20 -5.47
N ILE A 25 2.95 7.26 -6.75
CA ILE A 25 3.64 6.17 -7.45
C ILE A 25 5.00 6.68 -7.92
N LYS A 26 6.05 5.93 -7.60
CA LYS A 26 7.41 6.19 -8.05
C LYS A 26 7.91 5.03 -8.89
N PHE A 27 8.10 5.28 -10.18
CA PHE A 27 8.66 4.29 -11.10
C PHE A 27 10.15 4.09 -10.85
N MET A 28 10.58 2.84 -10.85
CA MET A 28 11.98 2.46 -10.64
C MET A 28 12.62 1.91 -11.90
N ASP A 29 11.92 1.02 -12.59
CA ASP A 29 12.41 0.37 -13.80
C ASP A 29 11.24 -0.02 -14.70
N ILE A 30 11.49 0.11 -16.02
CA ILE A 30 10.61 -0.39 -17.07
C ILE A 30 11.44 -1.40 -17.86
N SER A 31 11.04 -2.66 -17.83
CA SER A 31 11.79 -3.75 -18.43
C SER A 31 10.88 -4.75 -19.15
N SER A 32 11.51 -5.73 -19.83
CA SER A 32 10.81 -6.86 -20.45
C SER A 32 9.66 -6.45 -21.38
N ILE A 33 9.89 -5.47 -22.24
CA ILE A 33 8.93 -5.06 -23.27
C ILE A 33 8.75 -6.20 -24.26
N LYS A 34 7.57 -6.81 -24.28
CA LYS A 34 7.22 -7.88 -25.22
C LYS A 34 6.20 -7.37 -26.21
N LEU A 35 6.65 -7.20 -27.45
CA LEU A 35 5.81 -6.68 -28.55
C LEU A 35 4.72 -7.68 -28.96
N LEU A 36 5.02 -8.98 -28.95
CA LEU A 36 4.08 -10.05 -29.30
C LEU A 36 2.92 -10.15 -28.31
N ASP A 37 3.22 -10.02 -27.02
CA ASP A 37 2.24 -10.14 -25.93
C ASP A 37 1.60 -8.79 -25.57
N MET A 38 2.05 -7.69 -26.20
CA MET A 38 1.57 -6.33 -25.93
C MET A 38 1.66 -5.98 -24.43
N GLU A 39 2.84 -6.18 -23.86
CA GLU A 39 3.07 -5.98 -22.43
C GLU A 39 4.48 -5.47 -22.11
N TYR A 40 4.60 -4.92 -20.91
CA TYR A 40 5.88 -4.55 -20.31
C TYR A 40 5.84 -4.81 -18.80
N ARG A 41 7.01 -4.99 -18.19
CA ARG A 41 7.18 -5.14 -16.75
C ARG A 41 7.55 -3.79 -16.15
N LEU A 42 6.92 -3.46 -15.03
CA LEU A 42 7.13 -2.21 -14.31
C LEU A 42 7.42 -2.51 -12.84
N ASP A 43 8.55 -2.00 -12.36
CA ASP A 43 8.89 -1.99 -10.95
C ASP A 43 8.63 -0.59 -10.38
N PHE A 44 7.85 -0.52 -9.30
CA PHE A 44 7.44 0.76 -8.71
C PHE A 44 7.30 0.70 -7.20
N PHE A 45 7.38 1.87 -6.58
CA PHE A 45 6.94 2.10 -5.21
C PHE A 45 5.56 2.74 -5.22
N LEU A 46 4.69 2.27 -4.34
CA LEU A 46 3.36 2.76 -4.11
C LEU A 46 3.26 3.25 -2.67
N THR A 47 2.86 4.50 -2.51
CA THR A 47 2.66 5.15 -1.22
C THR A 47 1.22 5.61 -1.12
N PHE A 48 0.57 5.26 -0.01
CA PHE A 48 -0.72 5.79 0.39
C PHE A 48 -0.56 6.57 1.68
N GLU A 49 -1.09 7.78 1.73
CA GLU A 49 -1.14 8.62 2.93
C GLU A 49 -2.58 9.03 3.19
N TRP A 50 -3.04 8.89 4.44
CA TRP A 50 -4.39 9.27 4.82
C TRP A 50 -4.46 9.69 6.28
N LYS A 51 -5.46 10.52 6.62
CA LYS A 51 -5.68 11.01 7.99
C LYS A 51 -6.95 10.43 8.59
N VAL A 52 -6.85 9.95 9.83
CA VAL A 52 -7.94 9.29 10.55
C VAL A 52 -8.09 9.87 11.95
N HIS A 53 -9.25 9.64 12.56
CA HIS A 53 -9.49 10.02 13.94
C HIS A 53 -8.61 9.18 14.88
N ARG A 54 -8.07 9.79 15.95
CA ARG A 54 -7.14 9.16 16.90
C ARG A 54 -7.63 7.83 17.45
N LYS A 55 -8.92 7.73 17.81
CA LYS A 55 -9.58 6.48 18.26
C LYS A 55 -9.29 5.26 17.37
N SER A 56 -9.17 5.42 16.06
CA SER A 56 -8.83 4.32 15.16
C SER A 56 -7.38 3.89 15.30
N CYS A 57 -6.46 4.85 15.42
CA CYS A 57 -5.06 4.54 15.68
C CYS A 57 -4.86 3.91 17.04
N ASP A 58 -5.54 4.39 18.09
CA ASP A 58 -5.49 3.78 19.42
C ASP A 58 -5.97 2.31 19.38
N ALA A 59 -7.01 2.02 18.59
CA ALA A 59 -7.49 0.66 18.37
C ALA A 59 -6.45 -0.22 17.65
N TYR A 60 -5.81 0.30 16.59
CA TYR A 60 -4.74 -0.43 15.89
C TYR A 60 -3.52 -0.65 16.80
N ILE A 61 -3.08 0.38 17.52
CA ILE A 61 -1.95 0.29 18.47
C ILE A 61 -2.25 -0.72 19.59
N ALA A 62 -3.46 -0.69 20.15
CA ALA A 62 -3.88 -1.67 21.16
C ALA A 62 -3.83 -3.11 20.63
N GLN A 63 -4.26 -3.35 19.39
CA GLN A 63 -4.14 -4.66 18.75
C GLN A 63 -2.67 -5.07 18.55
N LEU A 64 -1.81 -4.14 18.17
CA LEU A 64 -0.37 -4.40 17.99
C LEU A 64 0.31 -4.78 19.32
N ILE A 65 -0.05 -4.10 20.41
CA ILE A 65 0.45 -4.38 21.76
C ILE A 65 -0.07 -5.74 22.25
N TYR A 66 -1.37 -6.01 22.08
CA TYR A 66 -1.99 -7.28 22.49
C TYR A 66 -1.31 -8.48 21.84
N ASN A 67 -0.97 -8.36 20.54
CA ASN A 67 -0.28 -9.40 19.79
C ASN A 67 1.23 -9.47 20.08
N LYS A 68 1.76 -8.69 21.04
CA LYS A 68 3.18 -8.61 21.41
C LYS A 68 4.10 -8.24 20.25
N ILE A 69 3.60 -7.48 19.28
CA ILE A 69 4.36 -7.04 18.09
C ILE A 69 5.19 -5.81 18.43
N THR A 70 4.65 -4.95 19.31
CA THR A 70 5.34 -3.77 19.83
C THR A 70 5.28 -3.75 21.35
N ASN A 71 6.37 -3.34 21.99
CA ASN A 71 6.46 -3.17 23.45
C ASN A 71 5.90 -1.83 23.91
N ASN A 72 4.91 -1.28 23.19
CA ASN A 72 4.37 0.07 23.40
C ASN A 72 5.44 1.18 23.36
N LYS A 73 6.56 0.94 22.65
CA LYS A 73 7.62 1.93 22.48
C LYS A 73 7.57 2.45 21.05
N PRO A 74 7.21 3.72 20.85
CA PRO A 74 7.33 4.35 19.53
C PRO A 74 8.81 4.41 19.13
N ILE A 75 9.06 4.42 17.82
CA ILE A 75 10.42 4.38 17.26
C ILE A 75 11.08 5.75 17.39
N ALA A 76 10.31 6.82 17.18
CA ALA A 76 10.66 8.19 17.45
C ALA A 76 9.37 9.00 17.70
N GLY A 77 9.30 9.79 18.78
CA GLY A 77 8.08 10.56 19.10
C GLY A 77 6.86 9.66 19.31
N ASP A 78 5.72 10.00 18.71
CA ASP A 78 4.47 9.19 18.70
C ASP A 78 4.31 8.39 17.39
N GLU A 79 5.41 7.89 16.83
CA GLU A 79 5.46 7.13 15.58
C GLU A 79 5.63 5.62 15.81
N TYR A 80 4.76 4.83 15.19
CA TYR A 80 4.77 3.37 15.21
C TYR A 80 4.95 2.81 13.80
N LEU A 81 5.98 1.99 13.60
CA LEU A 81 6.22 1.29 12.34
C LEU A 81 5.83 -0.18 12.46
N VAL A 82 4.99 -0.63 11.55
CA VAL A 82 4.49 -2.01 11.47
C VAL A 82 4.96 -2.63 10.16
N ARG A 83 5.58 -3.81 10.25
CA ARG A 83 6.16 -4.51 9.11
C ARG A 83 5.67 -5.95 9.03
N GLY A 84 5.79 -6.54 7.84
CA GLY A 84 5.44 -7.95 7.60
C GLY A 84 3.94 -8.22 7.74
N PHE A 85 3.59 -9.47 8.06
CA PHE A 85 2.18 -9.92 8.14
C PHE A 85 1.30 -9.09 9.09
N GLU A 86 1.91 -8.43 10.06
CA GLU A 86 1.19 -7.58 11.02
C GLU A 86 0.66 -6.30 10.38
N ALA A 87 1.35 -5.76 9.37
CA ALA A 87 0.84 -4.63 8.61
C ALA A 87 -0.39 -5.00 7.77
N LEU A 88 -0.61 -6.30 7.47
CA LEU A 88 -1.84 -6.75 6.81
C LEU A 88 -3.06 -6.73 7.74
N LYS A 89 -2.85 -6.64 9.06
CA LYS A 89 -3.93 -6.55 10.05
C LYS A 89 -4.43 -5.14 10.24
N ILE A 90 -3.79 -4.14 9.65
CA ILE A 90 -4.24 -2.74 9.68
C ILE A 90 -4.97 -2.46 8.37
N TRP A 91 -6.08 -1.72 8.46
CA TRP A 91 -6.83 -1.34 7.29
C TRP A 91 -5.97 -0.45 6.37
N LYS A 92 -6.06 -0.70 5.07
CA LYS A 92 -5.45 0.13 4.01
C LYS A 92 -6.44 0.22 2.85
N PRO A 93 -6.37 1.26 2.02
CA PRO A 93 -7.17 1.32 0.81
C PRO A 93 -6.90 0.15 -0.14
N ASP A 94 -7.95 -0.34 -0.76
CA ASP A 94 -7.85 -1.29 -1.86
C ASP A 94 -7.55 -0.52 -3.16
N ILE A 95 -6.57 -1.00 -3.93
CA ILE A 95 -6.24 -0.47 -5.26
C ILE A 95 -6.46 -1.53 -6.31
N TYR A 96 -7.07 -1.13 -7.41
CA TYR A 96 -7.24 -1.94 -8.60
C TYR A 96 -6.74 -1.15 -9.82
N ILE A 97 -5.79 -1.74 -10.56
CA ILE A 97 -5.26 -1.14 -11.78
C ILE A 97 -5.74 -2.01 -12.96
N PRO A 98 -6.66 -1.50 -13.80
CA PRO A 98 -7.29 -2.29 -14.86
C PRO A 98 -6.32 -2.89 -15.88
N GLU A 99 -5.25 -2.17 -16.19
CA GLU A 99 -4.27 -2.53 -17.22
C GLU A 99 -3.25 -3.55 -16.70
N MET A 100 -3.23 -3.82 -15.38
CA MET A 100 -2.34 -4.78 -14.76
C MET A 100 -2.81 -6.20 -15.07
N LYS A 101 -2.05 -6.91 -15.90
CA LYS A 101 -2.30 -8.33 -16.22
C LYS A 101 -1.91 -9.25 -15.06
N LYS A 102 -0.79 -8.95 -14.41
CA LYS A 102 -0.22 -9.80 -13.36
C LYS A 102 0.53 -8.96 -12.32
N HIS A 103 0.22 -9.20 -11.05
CA HIS A 103 0.99 -8.68 -9.93
C HIS A 103 2.15 -9.64 -9.59
N GLU A 104 3.36 -9.11 -9.45
CA GLU A 104 4.55 -9.83 -9.03
C GLU A 104 5.02 -9.27 -7.68
N SER A 105 4.65 -9.95 -6.59
CA SER A 105 5.18 -9.62 -5.27
C SER A 105 6.64 -10.09 -5.21
N PRO A 106 7.62 -9.24 -4.84
CA PRO A 106 9.00 -9.67 -4.70
C PRO A 106 9.09 -10.80 -3.67
N THR A 107 9.68 -11.94 -4.05
CA THR A 107 9.74 -13.18 -3.24
C THR A 107 10.66 -13.11 -2.02
N ILE A 108 11.36 -11.98 -1.82
CA ILE A 108 12.26 -11.81 -0.66
C ILE A 108 11.43 -11.72 0.62
N SER A 109 11.76 -12.57 1.59
CA SER A 109 11.03 -12.82 2.84
C SER A 109 11.05 -11.66 3.86
N GLY A 110 11.32 -10.43 3.44
CA GLY A 110 11.44 -9.28 4.32
C GLY A 110 10.93 -7.99 3.70
N ASN A 111 9.83 -7.48 4.25
CA ASN A 111 9.46 -6.06 4.29
C ASN A 111 9.35 -5.34 2.92
N THR A 112 8.69 -5.94 1.93
CA THR A 112 8.28 -5.21 0.72
C THR A 112 7.16 -4.20 0.97
N TYR A 113 6.60 -4.18 2.18
CA TYR A 113 5.62 -3.20 2.60
C TYR A 113 5.73 -2.91 4.10
N PHE A 114 5.30 -1.72 4.50
CA PHE A 114 5.16 -1.32 5.89
C PHE A 114 4.03 -0.29 6.05
N ILE A 115 3.51 -0.19 7.27
CA ILE A 115 2.58 0.85 7.68
C ILE A 115 3.21 1.65 8.79
N MET A 116 3.16 2.96 8.66
CA MET A 116 3.55 3.93 9.67
C MET A 116 2.29 4.58 10.22
N ILE A 117 2.21 4.67 11.54
CA ILE A 117 1.16 5.33 12.29
C ILE A 117 1.82 6.48 13.05
N LEU A 118 1.44 7.72 12.75
CA LEU A 118 1.93 8.91 13.42
C LEU A 118 0.75 9.59 14.13
N VAL A 119 0.78 9.67 15.45
CA VAL A 119 -0.22 10.43 16.21
C VAL A 119 0.17 11.92 16.15
N GLU A 120 -0.52 12.68 15.30
CA GLU A 120 -0.22 14.11 15.09
C GLU A 120 -0.76 15.00 16.21
N SER A 121 -1.94 14.66 16.74
CA SER A 121 -2.64 15.47 17.73
C SER A 121 -3.55 14.62 18.62
N ASN A 122 -4.29 15.28 19.53
CA ASN A 122 -5.27 14.59 20.36
C ASN A 122 -6.47 14.03 19.57
N GLU A 123 -6.70 14.51 18.35
CA GLU A 123 -7.87 14.17 17.56
C GLU A 123 -7.51 13.44 16.27
N THR A 124 -6.31 13.65 15.74
CA THR A 124 -5.89 13.18 14.42
C THR A 124 -4.66 12.29 14.47
N CYS A 125 -4.63 11.36 13.55
CA CYS A 125 -3.52 10.46 13.32
C CYS A 125 -3.29 10.32 11.83
N HIS A 126 -2.03 10.36 11.43
CA HIS A 126 -1.58 10.22 10.06
C HIS A 126 -1.10 8.78 9.82
N MET A 127 -1.64 8.17 8.78
CA MET A 127 -1.34 6.80 8.39
C MET A 127 -0.62 6.84 7.04
N ARG A 128 0.46 6.06 6.94
CA ARG A 128 1.23 5.94 5.71
C ARG A 128 1.52 4.47 5.42
N TYR A 129 1.11 4.00 4.26
CA TYR A 129 1.47 2.68 3.73
C TYR A 129 2.46 2.87 2.59
N ASP A 130 3.61 2.22 2.68
CA ASP A 130 4.55 2.14 1.58
C ASP A 130 4.71 0.68 1.16
N SER A 131 4.73 0.44 -0.16
CA SER A 131 5.02 -0.86 -0.73
C SER A 131 5.87 -0.75 -1.99
N ARG A 132 6.72 -1.75 -2.21
CA ARG A 132 7.40 -2.00 -3.48
C ARG A 132 6.71 -3.16 -4.18
N ALA A 133 6.25 -2.92 -5.40
CA ALA A 133 5.63 -3.92 -6.23
C ALA A 133 6.32 -4.00 -7.60
N ALA A 134 6.21 -5.17 -8.22
CA ALA A 134 6.49 -5.38 -9.62
C ALA A 134 5.19 -5.85 -10.29
N ALA A 135 4.91 -5.42 -11.51
CA ALA A 135 3.73 -5.90 -12.22
C ALA A 135 3.94 -5.89 -13.73
N ILE A 136 3.19 -6.75 -14.42
CA ILE A 136 3.11 -6.79 -15.88
C ILE A 136 1.86 -6.00 -16.30
N PHE A 137 2.08 -5.00 -17.14
CA PHE A 137 1.05 -4.12 -17.67
C PHE A 137 0.79 -4.43 -19.13
N SER A 138 -0.49 -4.32 -19.52
CA SER A 138 -0.91 -4.37 -20.91
C SER A 138 -0.73 -3.01 -21.58
N CYS A 139 -0.19 -3.01 -22.80
CA CYS A 139 -0.05 -1.82 -23.63
C CYS A 139 -0.32 -2.18 -25.10
N GLN A 140 -1.34 -1.54 -25.69
CA GLN A 140 -1.71 -1.79 -27.08
C GLN A 140 -0.75 -1.04 -28.02
N TYR A 141 0.21 -1.76 -28.57
CA TYR A 141 1.20 -1.18 -29.48
C TYR A 141 0.66 -1.02 -30.90
N ASN A 142 1.01 0.09 -31.55
CA ASN A 142 0.67 0.38 -32.94
C ASN A 142 1.88 0.26 -33.88
N PHE A 143 1.97 -0.84 -34.62
CA PHE A 143 3.12 -1.16 -35.47
C PHE A 143 3.02 -0.64 -36.92
N ARG A 144 2.14 0.33 -37.22
CA ARG A 144 1.94 0.83 -38.59
C ARG A 144 3.20 1.39 -39.26
N SER A 145 4.15 1.92 -38.47
CA SER A 145 5.38 2.56 -38.97
C SER A 145 6.65 1.86 -38.49
N TYR A 146 6.58 0.56 -38.20
CA TYR A 146 7.71 -0.19 -37.67
C TYR A 146 8.96 -0.10 -38.56
N PRO A 147 10.17 0.19 -38.01
CA PRO A 147 10.54 0.32 -36.59
C PRO A 147 10.61 1.78 -36.06
N TYR A 148 10.01 2.75 -36.77
CA TYR A 148 10.07 4.18 -36.44
C TYR A 148 8.85 4.68 -35.65
N ASP A 149 7.99 3.76 -35.21
CA ASP A 149 6.84 4.04 -34.38
C ASP A 149 7.23 4.48 -32.97
N LYS A 150 6.35 5.27 -32.34
CA LYS A 150 6.44 5.68 -30.94
C LYS A 150 5.19 5.18 -30.23
N GLN A 151 5.36 4.71 -29.00
CA GLN A 151 4.31 4.14 -28.16
C GLN A 151 4.21 4.94 -26.86
#